data_AF-A0A7C1YP22-F1
#
_entry.id   AF-A0A7C1YP22-F1
#
_cell.length_a   1.000
_cell.length_b   1.000
_cell.length_c   1.000
_cell.angle_alpha   90.00
_cell.angle_beta   90.00
_cell.angle_gamma   90.00
#
_symmetry.space_group_name_H-M   'P 1'
#
loop_
_entity.id
_entity.type
_entity.pdbx_description
1 polymer ?
#
loop_
_entity_poly.entity_id
_entity_poly.type
_entity_poly.pdbx_seq_one_letter_code
_entity_poly.pdbx_strand_id
1 'polypeptide(L)'
;MALYAIGDIQGCFAELERLLEALAFDPGRDRLWFVGDLVNRGPQSLETLRFVRGLGRAAVTVLGNHDLHLLAAAYHPRHLKKKDTLSAILEAPDRDALIDWLRSRPLLHHDEESGHTLIHAGLPPQWDLTTARACAREMEAVLASERCGEFLERMYGDRPDRWRDDLEGWDRLRFITNCFTRLRFCAPDGTLALQYKGPPGSVPAPFRPWFEIED
;
A
#
# COMPACT_ATOMS: atom_id res chain seq x y z
N MET A 1 21.10 -13.65 -9.27
CA MET A 1 19.70 -13.31 -9.02
C MET A 1 19.72 -11.92 -8.42
N ALA A 2 19.23 -10.92 -9.14
CA ALA A 2 19.07 -9.58 -8.58
C ALA A 2 17.66 -9.40 -8.01
N LEU A 3 17.55 -8.59 -6.97
CA LEU A 3 16.28 -8.13 -6.42
C LEU A 3 16.22 -6.61 -6.59
N TYR A 4 15.21 -6.12 -7.30
CA TYR A 4 14.98 -4.69 -7.51
C TYR A 4 13.74 -4.24 -6.75
N ALA A 5 13.87 -3.22 -5.90
CA ALA A 5 12.73 -2.54 -5.29
C ALA A 5 12.38 -1.28 -6.10
N ILE A 6 11.15 -1.21 -6.60
CA ILE A 6 10.63 -0.12 -7.43
C ILE A 6 9.55 0.64 -6.66
N GLY A 7 9.69 1.97 -6.63
CA GLY A 7 8.75 2.89 -6.00
C GLY A 7 7.37 2.94 -6.68
N ASP A 8 6.54 3.86 -6.23
CA ASP A 8 5.18 4.11 -6.75
C ASP A 8 5.15 4.17 -8.29
N ILE A 9 4.32 3.33 -8.91
CA ILE A 9 4.17 3.31 -10.37
C ILE A 9 3.07 4.26 -10.83
N GLN A 10 1.95 4.30 -10.11
CA GLN A 10 0.83 5.20 -10.36
C GLN A 10 0.38 5.23 -11.84
N GLY A 11 0.24 4.05 -12.47
CA GLY A 11 -0.19 3.95 -13.86
C GLY A 11 0.80 4.49 -14.90
N CYS A 12 2.07 4.73 -14.55
CA CYS A 12 3.16 5.07 -15.47
C CYS A 12 3.76 3.79 -16.09
N PHE A 13 2.94 3.05 -16.84
CA PHE A 13 3.33 1.74 -17.38
C PHE A 13 4.50 1.85 -18.37
N ALA A 14 4.46 2.82 -19.29
CA ALA A 14 5.53 3.01 -20.27
C ALA A 14 6.89 3.32 -19.62
N GLU A 15 6.90 4.09 -18.53
CA GLU A 15 8.10 4.37 -17.75
C GLU A 15 8.61 3.12 -17.02
N LEU A 16 7.71 2.30 -16.48
CA LEU A 16 8.08 1.02 -15.89
C LEU A 16 8.72 0.09 -16.93
N GLU A 17 8.15 -0.04 -18.13
CA GLU A 17 8.74 -0.85 -19.21
C GLU A 17 10.15 -0.39 -19.56
N ARG A 18 10.34 0.93 -19.72
CA ARG A 18 11.67 1.52 -20.01
C ARG A 18 12.67 1.28 -18.88
N LEU A 19 12.23 1.33 -17.62
CA LEU A 19 13.08 1.02 -16.48
C LEU A 19 13.51 -0.46 -16.50
N LEU A 20 12.57 -1.38 -16.74
CA LEU A 20 12.86 -2.82 -16.78
C LEU A 20 13.77 -3.19 -17.96
N GLU A 21 13.62 -2.53 -19.11
CA GLU A 21 14.54 -2.65 -20.24
C GLU A 21 15.95 -2.17 -19.86
N ALA A 22 16.07 -1.00 -19.22
CA ALA A 22 17.36 -0.47 -18.77
C ALA A 22 18.06 -1.36 -17.73
N LEU A 23 17.27 -2.06 -16.89
CA LEU A 23 17.78 -3.05 -15.94
C LEU A 23 18.11 -4.40 -16.59
N ALA A 24 17.73 -4.62 -17.86
CA ALA A 24 17.74 -5.91 -18.53
C ALA A 24 17.05 -7.00 -17.69
N PHE A 25 15.91 -6.67 -17.09
CA PHE A 25 15.18 -7.53 -16.17
C PHE A 25 14.75 -8.85 -16.84
N ASP A 26 15.11 -9.98 -16.22
CA ASP A 26 14.69 -11.31 -16.65
C ASP A 26 13.82 -11.97 -15.56
N PRO A 27 12.50 -12.16 -15.75
CA PRO A 27 11.62 -12.77 -14.75
C PRO A 27 11.96 -14.24 -14.44
N GLY A 28 12.74 -14.91 -15.30
CA GLY A 28 13.27 -16.25 -15.04
C GLY A 28 14.42 -16.26 -14.02
N ARG A 29 15.12 -15.14 -13.83
CA ARG A 29 16.36 -15.05 -13.04
C ARG A 29 16.31 -14.03 -11.91
N ASP A 30 15.54 -12.96 -12.07
CA ASP A 30 15.50 -11.81 -11.18
C ASP A 30 14.14 -11.68 -10.50
N ARG A 31 14.07 -10.79 -9.50
CA ARG A 31 12.86 -10.52 -8.73
C ARG A 31 12.59 -9.03 -8.64
N LEU A 32 11.31 -8.67 -8.66
CA LEU A 32 10.85 -7.30 -8.43
C LEU A 32 10.05 -7.21 -7.13
N TRP A 33 10.30 -6.15 -6.37
CA TRP A 33 9.49 -5.69 -5.26
C TRP A 33 8.88 -4.35 -5.64
N PHE A 34 7.55 -4.25 -5.60
CA PHE A 34 6.84 -3.00 -5.79
C PHE A 34 6.34 -2.48 -4.44
N VAL A 35 6.60 -1.21 -4.15
CA VAL A 35 6.17 -0.57 -2.89
C VAL A 35 4.65 -0.30 -2.82
N GLY A 36 3.87 -0.74 -3.82
CA GLY A 36 2.45 -0.42 -3.94
C GLY A 36 2.21 0.87 -4.73
N ASP A 37 0.98 1.39 -4.63
CA ASP A 37 0.47 2.49 -5.46
C ASP A 37 0.75 2.21 -6.95
N LEU A 38 0.29 1.04 -7.40
CA LEU A 38 0.45 0.59 -8.79
C LEU A 38 -0.42 1.42 -9.74
N VAL A 39 -1.57 1.89 -9.24
CA VAL A 39 -2.65 2.49 -10.01
C VAL A 39 -2.93 3.93 -9.59
N ASN A 40 -3.82 4.58 -10.36
CA ASN A 40 -4.29 5.95 -10.19
C ASN A 40 -3.22 7.00 -10.59
N ARG A 41 -3.67 8.24 -10.85
CA ARG A 41 -2.88 9.38 -11.39
C ARG A 41 -2.46 9.24 -12.85
N GLY A 42 -1.69 8.22 -13.18
CA GLY A 42 -1.19 7.97 -14.54
C GLY A 42 -2.24 7.30 -15.42
N PRO A 43 -2.07 7.40 -16.76
CA PRO A 43 -3.09 6.98 -17.71
C PRO A 43 -3.21 5.46 -17.89
N GLN A 44 -2.16 4.68 -17.59
CA GLN A 44 -2.06 3.26 -17.93
C GLN A 44 -2.19 2.35 -16.70
N SER A 45 -3.13 2.68 -15.80
CA SER A 45 -3.34 1.91 -14.56
C SER A 45 -3.76 0.45 -14.83
N LEU A 46 -4.54 0.21 -15.89
CA LEU A 46 -4.99 -1.14 -16.26
C LEU A 46 -3.82 -2.01 -16.74
N GLU A 47 -2.97 -1.44 -17.59
CA GLU A 47 -1.78 -2.08 -18.13
C GLU A 47 -0.78 -2.39 -17.01
N THR A 48 -0.51 -1.43 -16.12
CA THR A 48 0.34 -1.66 -14.94
C THR A 48 -0.19 -2.83 -14.10
N LEU A 49 -1.49 -2.84 -13.79
CA LEU A 49 -2.07 -3.88 -12.94
C LEU A 49 -2.00 -5.27 -13.58
N ARG A 50 -2.30 -5.36 -14.88
CA ARG A 50 -2.19 -6.62 -15.65
C ARG A 50 -0.75 -7.10 -15.75
N PHE A 51 0.19 -6.19 -15.99
CA PHE A 51 1.61 -6.52 -16.08
C PHE A 51 2.15 -7.07 -14.75
N VAL A 52 1.97 -6.34 -13.65
CA VAL A 52 2.46 -6.77 -12.33
C VAL A 52 1.83 -8.10 -11.91
N ARG A 53 0.53 -8.29 -12.17
CA ARG A 53 -0.13 -9.58 -11.98
C ARG A 53 0.48 -10.69 -12.83
N GLY A 54 0.79 -10.40 -14.10
CA GLY A 54 1.36 -11.33 -15.07
C GLY A 54 2.77 -11.82 -14.73
N LEU A 55 3.54 -11.05 -13.95
CA LEU A 55 4.86 -11.46 -13.46
C LEU A 55 4.81 -12.66 -12.50
N GLY A 56 3.66 -12.95 -11.89
CA GLY A 56 3.46 -14.11 -11.03
C GLY A 56 4.49 -14.16 -9.90
N ARG A 57 5.29 -15.23 -9.85
CA ARG A 57 6.31 -15.44 -8.81
C ARG A 57 7.57 -14.58 -8.97
N ALA A 58 7.74 -13.92 -10.11
CA ALA A 58 8.87 -13.03 -10.33
C ALA A 58 8.70 -11.67 -9.61
N ALA A 59 7.51 -11.37 -9.08
CA ALA A 59 7.24 -10.12 -8.40
C ALA A 59 6.48 -10.29 -7.09
N VAL A 60 6.77 -9.41 -6.15
CA VAL A 60 5.98 -9.15 -4.94
C VAL A 60 5.56 -7.68 -4.98
N THR A 61 4.33 -7.38 -4.57
CA THR A 61 3.86 -6.01 -4.34
C THR A 61 3.18 -5.96 -2.99
N VAL A 62 3.38 -4.87 -2.27
CA VAL A 62 2.53 -4.50 -1.14
C VAL A 62 1.41 -3.56 -1.58
N LEU A 63 0.37 -3.42 -0.75
CA LEU A 63 -0.75 -2.51 -0.99
C LEU A 63 -0.42 -1.08 -0.53
N GLY A 64 -0.59 -0.12 -1.44
CA GLY A 64 -0.56 1.31 -1.13
C GLY A 64 -1.94 1.94 -0.97
N ASN A 65 -1.98 3.24 -0.67
CA ASN A 65 -3.24 3.96 -0.45
C ASN A 65 -4.10 4.05 -1.73
N HIS A 66 -3.49 4.15 -2.91
CA HIS A 66 -4.19 4.25 -4.18
C HIS A 66 -4.71 2.88 -4.65
N ASP A 67 -4.02 1.79 -4.28
CA ASP A 67 -4.50 0.43 -4.50
C ASP A 67 -5.76 0.13 -3.66
N LEU A 68 -5.73 0.48 -2.36
CA LEU A 68 -6.92 0.38 -1.51
C LEU A 68 -8.06 1.29 -2.01
N HIS A 69 -7.73 2.46 -2.55
CA HIS A 69 -8.73 3.35 -3.13
C HIS A 69 -9.42 2.73 -4.35
N LEU A 70 -8.68 2.03 -5.22
CA LEU A 70 -9.25 1.25 -6.32
C LEU A 70 -10.19 0.16 -5.79
N LEU A 71 -9.78 -0.60 -4.77
CA LEU A 71 -10.66 -1.59 -4.15
C LEU A 71 -11.95 -0.92 -3.64
N ALA A 72 -11.84 0.20 -2.92
CA ALA A 72 -13.02 0.92 -2.43
C ALA A 72 -13.95 1.39 -3.55
N ALA A 73 -13.41 1.89 -4.66
CA ALA A 73 -14.21 2.29 -5.82
C ALA A 73 -14.88 1.09 -6.50
N ALA A 74 -14.24 -0.09 -6.51
CA ALA A 74 -14.81 -1.33 -7.04
C ALA A 74 -15.99 -1.84 -6.19
N TYR A 75 -15.90 -1.77 -4.87
CA TYR A 75 -17.01 -2.19 -3.97
C TYR A 75 -18.09 -1.13 -3.84
N HIS A 76 -17.69 0.15 -3.83
CA HIS A 76 -18.56 1.30 -3.58
C HIS A 76 -18.28 2.39 -4.62
N PRO A 77 -18.99 2.38 -5.77
CA PRO A 77 -18.74 3.29 -6.88
C PRO A 77 -18.77 4.78 -6.52
N ARG A 78 -19.45 5.16 -5.43
CA ARG A 78 -19.47 6.53 -4.90
C ARG A 78 -18.07 7.08 -4.52
N HIS A 79 -17.09 6.21 -4.28
CA HIS A 79 -15.73 6.62 -3.95
C HIS A 79 -14.90 7.01 -5.18
N LEU A 80 -15.33 6.64 -6.40
CA LEU A 80 -14.67 7.05 -7.62
C LEU A 80 -14.81 8.56 -7.82
N LYS A 81 -13.68 9.26 -8.00
CA LYS A 81 -13.63 10.70 -8.22
C LYS A 81 -13.33 11.00 -9.67
N LYS A 82 -13.78 12.17 -10.14
CA LYS A 82 -13.59 12.64 -11.52
C LYS A 82 -12.12 12.66 -11.98
N LYS A 83 -11.17 12.81 -11.04
CA LYS A 83 -9.73 12.89 -11.35
C LYS A 83 -9.01 11.55 -11.30
N ASP A 84 -9.70 10.48 -10.92
CA ASP A 84 -9.10 9.15 -10.86
C ASP A 84 -8.98 8.58 -12.28
N THR A 85 -7.91 7.83 -12.53
CA THR A 85 -7.65 7.16 -13.80
C THR A 85 -7.98 5.66 -13.75
N LEU A 86 -9.04 5.32 -13.00
CA LEU A 86 -9.38 3.94 -12.64
C LEU A 86 -10.48 3.32 -13.50
N SER A 87 -11.21 4.11 -14.29
CA SER A 87 -12.36 3.63 -15.08
C SER A 87 -12.00 2.46 -16.00
N ALA A 88 -10.83 2.51 -16.64
CA ALA A 88 -10.38 1.42 -17.51
C ALA A 88 -10.32 0.06 -16.78
N ILE A 89 -9.94 0.04 -15.50
CA ILE A 89 -9.94 -1.18 -14.67
C ILE A 89 -11.37 -1.58 -14.29
N LEU A 90 -12.17 -0.61 -13.85
CA LEU A 90 -13.52 -0.85 -13.36
C LEU A 90 -14.49 -1.31 -14.46
N GLU A 91 -14.22 -0.99 -15.71
CA GLU A 91 -15.00 -1.36 -16.89
C GLU A 91 -14.40 -2.56 -17.66
N ALA A 92 -13.23 -3.05 -17.24
CA ALA A 92 -12.55 -4.13 -17.93
C ALA A 92 -13.31 -5.47 -17.82
N PRO A 93 -13.29 -6.33 -18.86
CA PRO A 93 -13.90 -7.65 -18.79
C PRO A 93 -13.32 -8.57 -17.70
N ASP A 94 -12.05 -8.38 -17.35
CA ASP A 94 -11.30 -9.10 -16.31
C ASP A 94 -11.26 -8.34 -14.97
N ARG A 95 -12.08 -7.30 -14.80
CA ARG A 95 -12.18 -6.47 -13.58
C ARG A 95 -12.17 -7.31 -12.31
N ASP A 96 -13.09 -8.26 -12.18
CA ASP A 96 -13.25 -9.00 -10.93
C ASP A 96 -11.99 -9.82 -10.60
N ALA A 97 -11.37 -10.44 -11.62
CA ALA A 97 -10.10 -11.16 -11.43
C ALA A 97 -8.94 -10.23 -11.04
N LEU A 98 -8.93 -8.97 -11.52
CA LEU A 98 -7.94 -7.97 -11.13
C LEU A 98 -8.16 -7.47 -9.70
N ILE A 99 -9.40 -7.20 -9.32
CA ILE A 99 -9.78 -6.77 -7.97
C ILE A 99 -9.52 -7.87 -6.95
N ASP A 100 -9.88 -9.12 -7.26
CA ASP A 100 -9.62 -10.28 -6.40
C ASP A 100 -8.12 -10.56 -6.24
N TRP A 101 -7.35 -10.40 -7.32
CA TRP A 101 -5.90 -10.47 -7.22
C TRP A 101 -5.34 -9.35 -6.32
N LEU A 102 -5.77 -8.10 -6.52
CA LEU A 102 -5.25 -6.96 -5.79
C LEU A 102 -5.56 -7.04 -4.29
N ARG A 103 -6.79 -7.36 -3.90
CA ARG A 103 -7.18 -7.50 -2.49
C ARG A 103 -6.46 -8.63 -1.75
N SER A 104 -5.84 -9.57 -2.47
CA SER A 104 -5.04 -10.66 -1.90
C SER A 104 -3.56 -10.31 -1.72
N ARG A 105 -3.13 -9.10 -2.12
CA ARG A 105 -1.74 -8.65 -1.95
C ARG A 105 -1.49 -8.27 -0.47
N PRO A 106 -0.26 -8.50 0.03
CA PRO A 106 0.08 -8.17 1.41
C PRO A 106 0.14 -6.65 1.65
N LEU A 107 0.03 -6.22 2.91
CA LEU A 107 0.42 -4.88 3.36
C LEU A 107 1.89 -4.83 3.75
N LEU A 108 2.46 -5.97 4.16
CA LEU A 108 3.86 -6.11 4.55
C LEU A 108 4.43 -7.39 3.96
N HIS A 109 5.57 -7.28 3.29
CA HIS A 109 6.38 -8.43 2.88
C HIS A 109 7.70 -8.42 3.64
N HIS A 110 8.05 -9.53 4.28
CA HIS A 110 9.33 -9.71 4.97
C HIS A 110 10.04 -10.91 4.37
N ASP A 111 11.29 -10.70 3.97
CA ASP A 111 12.17 -11.75 3.48
C ASP A 111 13.14 -12.18 4.57
N GLU A 112 12.93 -13.38 5.10
CA GLU A 112 13.73 -13.93 6.21
C GLU A 112 15.18 -14.16 5.81
N GLU A 113 15.47 -14.40 4.52
CA GLU A 113 16.83 -14.66 4.04
C GLU A 113 17.68 -13.38 4.04
N SER A 114 17.16 -12.29 3.48
CA SER A 114 17.88 -11.02 3.43
C SER A 114 17.66 -10.11 4.64
N GLY A 115 16.64 -10.39 5.46
CA GLY A 115 16.22 -9.56 6.60
C GLY A 115 15.49 -8.26 6.19
N HIS A 116 15.23 -8.05 4.91
CA HIS A 116 14.55 -6.84 4.43
C HIS A 116 13.03 -6.94 4.60
N THR A 117 12.41 -5.79 4.87
CA THR A 117 10.96 -5.64 4.94
C THR A 117 10.51 -4.57 3.95
N LEU A 118 9.47 -4.90 3.19
CA LEU A 118 8.79 -4.02 2.24
C LEU A 118 7.43 -3.64 2.81
N ILE A 119 7.18 -2.34 2.89
CA ILE A 119 5.90 -1.70 3.23
C ILE A 119 5.72 -0.47 2.34
N HIS A 120 4.50 0.01 2.18
CA HIS A 120 4.24 1.18 1.33
C HIS A 120 4.65 2.50 1.98
N ALA A 121 4.27 2.71 3.25
CA ALA A 121 4.51 3.96 3.97
C ALA A 121 5.51 3.80 5.12
N GLY A 122 5.04 3.53 6.34
CA GLY A 122 5.89 3.47 7.51
C GLY A 122 5.25 2.79 8.70
N LEU A 123 6.04 2.59 9.76
CA LEU A 123 5.58 2.03 11.03
C LEU A 123 5.63 3.11 12.13
N PRO A 124 4.68 3.15 13.07
CA PRO A 124 4.82 4.00 14.23
C PRO A 124 5.89 3.42 15.19
N PRO A 125 6.52 4.25 16.04
CA PRO A 125 7.55 3.80 16.99
C PRO A 125 7.03 2.78 18.02
N GLN A 126 5.71 2.68 18.19
CA GLN A 126 5.10 1.70 19.10
C GLN A 126 5.14 0.26 18.57
N TRP A 127 5.53 0.06 17.30
CA TRP A 127 5.46 -1.25 16.64
C TRP A 127 6.85 -1.80 16.34
N ASP A 128 7.15 -2.94 16.95
CA ASP A 128 8.22 -3.80 16.47
C ASP A 128 7.78 -4.60 15.21
N LEU A 129 8.72 -5.32 14.61
CA LEU A 129 8.44 -6.12 13.42
C LEU A 129 7.38 -7.20 13.69
N THR A 130 7.37 -7.79 14.88
CA THR A 130 6.38 -8.81 15.27
C THR A 130 4.97 -8.24 15.25
N THR A 131 4.78 -7.08 15.87
CA THR A 131 3.51 -6.35 15.93
C THR A 131 3.08 -5.91 14.54
N ALA A 132 4.00 -5.35 13.74
CA ALA A 132 3.72 -4.97 12.36
C ALA A 132 3.25 -6.16 11.51
N ARG A 133 3.92 -7.32 11.61
CA ARG A 133 3.50 -8.55 10.89
C ARG A 133 2.13 -9.05 11.36
N ALA A 134 1.82 -8.98 12.65
CA ALA A 134 0.52 -9.36 13.17
C ALA A 134 -0.59 -8.44 12.67
N CYS A 135 -0.38 -7.12 12.73
CA CYS A 135 -1.31 -6.10 12.23
C CYS A 135 -1.55 -6.23 10.72
N ALA A 136 -0.49 -6.46 9.93
CA ALA A 136 -0.60 -6.69 8.50
C ALA A 136 -1.49 -7.91 8.20
N ARG A 137 -1.23 -9.06 8.85
CA ARG A 137 -2.03 -10.29 8.69
C ARG A 137 -3.49 -10.10 9.09
N GLU A 138 -3.75 -9.36 10.17
CA GLU A 138 -5.11 -9.07 10.62
C GLU A 138 -5.90 -8.31 9.53
N MET A 139 -5.30 -7.27 8.97
CA MET A 139 -5.93 -6.47 7.92
C MET A 139 -6.02 -7.24 6.59
N GLU A 140 -4.99 -7.99 6.21
CA GLU A 140 -5.01 -8.86 5.02
C GLU A 140 -6.12 -9.90 5.10
N ALA A 141 -6.36 -10.50 6.27
CA ALA A 141 -7.47 -11.44 6.47
C ALA A 141 -8.83 -10.77 6.26
N VAL A 142 -9.01 -9.54 6.72
CA VAL A 142 -10.23 -8.75 6.46
C VAL A 142 -10.38 -8.47 4.96
N LEU A 143 -9.30 -8.03 4.29
CA LEU A 143 -9.30 -7.77 2.84
C LEU A 143 -9.57 -9.02 2.03
N ALA A 144 -9.19 -10.23 2.49
CA ALA A 144 -9.49 -11.50 1.82
C ALA A 144 -10.90 -12.05 2.12
N SER A 145 -11.58 -11.56 3.15
CA SER A 145 -12.87 -12.07 3.62
C SER A 145 -14.10 -11.40 2.99
N GLU A 146 -15.30 -11.89 3.28
CA GLU A 146 -16.56 -11.23 2.92
C GLU A 146 -16.72 -9.82 3.53
N ARG A 147 -16.00 -9.51 4.61
CA ARG A 147 -16.03 -8.21 5.30
C ARG A 147 -15.25 -7.11 4.58
N CYS A 148 -14.55 -7.43 3.49
CA CYS A 148 -13.74 -6.47 2.73
C CYS A 148 -14.55 -5.24 2.30
N GLY A 149 -15.74 -5.46 1.73
CA GLY A 149 -16.63 -4.37 1.32
C GLY A 149 -16.99 -3.44 2.48
N GLU A 150 -17.38 -3.97 3.63
CA GLU A 150 -17.71 -3.17 4.82
C GLU A 150 -16.51 -2.38 5.34
N PHE A 151 -15.33 -2.99 5.35
CA PHE A 151 -14.10 -2.31 5.74
C PHE A 151 -13.78 -1.15 4.80
N LEU A 152 -13.80 -1.39 3.48
CA LEU A 152 -13.46 -0.38 2.48
C LEU A 152 -14.42 0.82 2.51
N GLU A 153 -15.66 0.61 2.94
CA GLU A 153 -16.63 1.68 3.19
C GLU A 153 -16.21 2.60 4.35
N ARG A 154 -15.58 2.02 5.39
CA ARG A 154 -15.26 2.66 6.67
C ARG A 154 -13.78 3.02 6.85
N MET A 155 -12.91 2.64 5.92
CA MET A 155 -11.46 2.85 6.08
C MET A 155 -11.05 4.33 6.02
N TYR A 156 -11.88 5.19 5.41
CA TYR A 156 -11.55 6.62 5.34
C TYR A 156 -11.65 7.26 6.72
N GLY A 157 -10.62 8.03 7.06
CA GLY A 157 -10.55 8.79 8.30
C GLY A 157 -9.14 8.85 8.85
N ASP A 158 -8.88 9.87 9.67
CA ASP A 158 -7.57 10.10 10.27
C ASP A 158 -7.55 9.76 11.77
N ARG A 159 -8.65 9.16 12.28
CA ARG A 159 -8.79 8.74 13.68
C ARG A 159 -9.10 7.24 13.78
N PRO A 160 -8.56 6.53 14.79
CA PRO A 160 -7.62 7.03 15.80
C PRO A 160 -6.24 7.33 15.17
N ASP A 161 -5.50 8.23 15.80
CA ASP A 161 -4.20 8.72 15.35
C ASP A 161 -3.07 8.29 16.29
N ARG A 162 -3.32 7.43 17.28
CA ARG A 162 -2.28 6.86 18.14
C ARG A 162 -2.61 5.41 18.46
N TRP A 163 -1.58 4.56 18.46
CA TRP A 163 -1.74 3.16 18.82
C TRP A 163 -2.10 3.01 20.29
N ARG A 164 -3.04 2.11 20.57
CA ARG A 164 -3.32 1.56 21.90
C ARG A 164 -3.64 0.09 21.75
N ASP A 165 -3.18 -0.73 22.69
CA ASP A 165 -3.40 -2.18 22.64
C ASP A 165 -4.88 -2.56 22.79
N ASP A 166 -5.70 -1.65 23.34
CA ASP A 166 -7.15 -1.78 23.48
C ASP A 166 -7.94 -1.33 22.23
N LEU A 167 -7.28 -0.94 21.14
CA LEU A 167 -7.97 -0.66 19.88
C LEU A 167 -8.56 -1.95 19.33
N GLU A 168 -9.86 -1.90 19.02
CA GLU A 168 -10.62 -3.01 18.45
C GLU A 168 -11.43 -2.57 17.21
N GLY A 169 -11.92 -3.55 16.46
CA GLY A 169 -12.86 -3.34 15.37
C GLY A 169 -12.34 -2.38 14.29
N TRP A 170 -13.22 -1.48 13.82
CA TRP A 170 -12.91 -0.60 12.69
C TRP A 170 -11.84 0.44 13.00
N ASP A 171 -11.76 0.90 14.24
CA ASP A 171 -10.77 1.88 14.65
C ASP A 171 -9.36 1.28 14.63
N ARG A 172 -9.20 0.04 15.09
CA ARG A 172 -7.96 -0.73 14.97
C ARG A 172 -7.55 -0.91 13.51
N LEU A 173 -8.46 -1.42 12.68
CA LEU A 173 -8.18 -1.69 11.25
C LEU A 173 -7.85 -0.39 10.49
N ARG A 174 -8.51 0.72 10.83
CA ARG A 174 -8.22 2.03 10.24
C ARG A 174 -6.84 2.54 10.65
N PHE A 175 -6.47 2.42 11.92
CA PHE A 175 -5.13 2.75 12.38
C PHE A 175 -4.07 1.95 11.62
N ILE A 176 -4.25 0.62 11.56
CA ILE A 176 -3.35 -0.29 10.85
C ILE A 176 -3.17 0.15 9.40
N THR A 177 -4.28 0.42 8.72
CA THR A 177 -4.27 0.87 7.33
C THR A 177 -3.56 2.20 7.16
N ASN A 178 -3.80 3.17 8.05
CA ASN A 178 -3.15 4.47 8.02
C ASN A 178 -1.63 4.38 8.20
N CYS A 179 -1.15 3.51 9.09
CA CYS A 179 0.28 3.24 9.25
C CYS A 179 0.88 2.73 7.95
N PHE A 180 0.39 1.58 7.46
CA PHE A 180 0.98 0.92 6.29
C PHE A 180 0.87 1.73 5.00
N THR A 181 -0.16 2.56 4.85
CA THR A 181 -0.45 3.18 3.54
C THR A 181 -0.32 4.70 3.49
N ARG A 182 -0.22 5.40 4.63
CA ARG A 182 -0.30 6.87 4.64
C ARG A 182 0.71 7.58 5.54
N LEU A 183 1.43 6.85 6.41
CA LEU A 183 2.34 7.44 7.37
C LEU A 183 3.49 8.19 6.69
N ARG A 184 3.76 9.39 7.19
CA ARG A 184 4.90 10.23 6.77
C ARG A 184 5.59 10.79 8.01
N PHE A 185 4.79 11.36 8.89
CA PHE A 185 5.23 12.00 10.12
C PHE A 185 4.46 11.46 11.32
N CYS A 186 5.15 11.35 12.45
CA CYS A 186 4.54 11.08 13.76
C CYS A 186 5.26 11.88 14.85
N ALA A 187 4.62 11.98 16.02
CA ALA A 187 5.23 12.51 17.22
C ALA A 187 5.97 11.39 17.98
N PRO A 188 6.90 11.71 18.91
CA PRO A 188 7.62 10.69 19.68
C PRO A 188 6.72 9.74 20.48
N ASP A 189 5.51 10.17 20.85
CA ASP A 189 4.53 9.30 21.52
C ASP A 189 3.76 8.38 20.56
N GLY A 190 4.12 8.41 19.27
CA GLY A 190 3.52 7.66 18.17
C GLY A 190 2.22 8.23 17.61
N THR A 191 1.86 9.48 17.96
CA THR A 191 0.71 10.16 17.34
C THR A 191 0.99 10.47 15.86
N LEU A 192 0.16 9.98 14.94
CA LEU A 192 0.29 10.11 13.49
C LEU A 192 -0.15 11.50 12.99
N ALA A 193 0.67 12.13 12.15
CA ALA A 193 0.37 13.44 11.55
C ALA A 193 -0.20 13.31 10.12
N LEU A 194 -1.33 12.60 9.97
CA LEU A 194 -1.88 12.18 8.66
C LEU A 194 -2.32 13.31 7.71
N GLN A 195 -2.52 14.52 8.25
CA GLN A 195 -2.92 15.70 7.47
C GLN A 195 -1.73 16.41 6.81
N TYR A 196 -0.51 16.21 7.33
CA TYR A 196 0.67 16.91 6.85
C TYR A 196 1.30 16.18 5.66
N LYS A 197 1.63 16.95 4.63
CA LYS A 197 2.32 16.50 3.42
C LYS A 197 3.42 17.51 3.10
N GLY A 198 4.60 17.02 2.77
CA GLY A 198 5.74 17.86 2.45
C GLY A 198 7.07 17.16 2.69
N PRO A 199 8.18 17.84 2.38
CA PRO A 199 9.52 17.34 2.68
C PRO A 199 9.80 17.31 4.20
N PRO A 200 10.82 16.55 4.65
CA PRO A 200 11.34 16.68 6.01
C PRO A 200 11.58 18.14 6.42
N GLY A 201 11.24 18.49 7.66
CA GLY A 201 11.33 19.85 8.19
C GLY A 201 10.13 20.76 7.88
N SER A 202 9.14 20.32 7.10
CA SER A 202 7.94 21.13 6.81
C SER A 202 6.80 20.99 7.83
N VAL A 203 6.96 20.15 8.85
CA VAL A 203 5.91 19.83 9.84
C VAL A 203 6.22 20.53 11.17
N PRO A 204 5.21 21.08 11.89
CA PRO A 204 5.44 21.69 13.19
C PRO A 204 5.86 20.65 14.24
N ALA A 205 6.62 21.09 15.25
CA ALA A 205 6.85 20.30 16.45
C ALA A 205 5.52 19.89 17.12
N PRO A 206 5.41 18.69 17.74
CA PRO A 206 6.48 17.73 17.98
C PRO A 206 6.70 16.70 16.84
N PHE A 207 6.04 16.86 15.69
CA PHE A 207 6.10 15.86 14.62
C PHE A 207 7.44 15.84 13.89
N ARG A 208 7.86 14.64 13.47
CA ARG A 208 9.07 14.37 12.70
C ARG A 208 8.81 13.26 11.67
N PRO A 209 9.62 13.11 10.61
CA PRO A 209 9.56 11.93 9.74
C PRO A 209 9.59 10.65 10.57
N TRP A 210 8.76 9.66 10.21
CA TRP A 210 8.56 8.48 11.06
C TRP A 210 9.86 7.71 11.35
N PHE A 211 10.77 7.67 10.38
CA PHE A 211 12.06 6.98 10.46
C PHE A 211 13.13 7.76 11.26
N GLU A 212 12.84 8.98 11.71
CA GLU A 212 13.72 9.78 12.59
C GLU A 212 13.32 9.69 14.06
N ILE A 213 12.27 8.94 14.39
CA ILE A 213 11.84 8.73 15.77
C ILE A 213 12.56 7.49 16.28
N GLU A 214 13.44 7.70 17.25
CA GLU A 214 14.16 6.62 17.95
C GLU A 214 13.20 5.82 18.85
N ASP A 215 13.51 4.54 19.01
CA ASP A 215 12.82 3.60 19.92
C ASP A 215 12.95 4.01 21.41
#